data_AF-A0A1I7BUJ7-F1
#
_entry.id   AF-A0A1I7BUJ7-F1
#
_cell.length_a   1.000
_cell.length_b   1.000
_cell.length_c   1.000
_cell.angle_alpha   90.00
_cell.angle_beta   90.00
_cell.angle_gamma   90.00
#
_symmetry.space_group_name_H-M   'P 1'
#
loop_
_entity.id
_entity.type
_entity.pdbx_description
1 polymer ?
#
loop_
_entity_poly.entity_id
_entity_poly.type
_entity_poly.pdbx_seq_one_letter_code
_entity_poly.pdbx_strand_id
1 'polypeptide(L)'
;MRLVPLPVFAAIALFSTGLAPYALANTDVTEASRDVSISELSMQDGTSDNSICVERYGDGYTVSPSKEAPKRTYISDKGHTVTLVDRSEIMGQGIFAEHDRFMMTFPGNEDEEIEVTQFVTGLIGGDSYSGVFTDGTCTGKVSVGPWTLP
;
A
#
# COMPACT_ATOMS: atom_id res chain seq x y z
N MET A 1 -32.20 71.65 -27.01
CA MET A 1 -30.72 71.66 -27.02
C MET A 1 -30.24 70.95 -25.77
N ARG A 2 -29.28 70.00 -25.91
CA ARG A 2 -28.64 69.17 -24.86
C ARG A 2 -29.46 67.94 -24.43
N LEU A 3 -28.95 66.72 -24.33
CA LEU A 3 -27.60 66.15 -24.54
C LEU A 3 -27.80 64.62 -24.79
N VAL A 4 -27.02 64.06 -25.71
CA VAL A 4 -27.02 62.66 -26.21
C VAL A 4 -26.47 61.68 -25.15
N PRO A 5 -26.91 60.40 -25.10
CA PRO A 5 -26.33 59.41 -24.18
C PRO A 5 -24.97 58.92 -24.67
N LEU A 6 -24.00 58.80 -23.76
CA LEU A 6 -22.73 58.10 -24.01
C LEU A 6 -22.85 56.63 -23.54
N PRO A 7 -22.34 55.66 -24.32
CA PRO A 7 -22.32 54.26 -23.95
C PRO A 7 -21.18 54.01 -22.97
N VAL A 8 -21.47 53.40 -21.82
CA VAL A 8 -20.43 52.93 -20.91
C VAL A 8 -19.91 51.58 -21.42
N PHE A 9 -18.58 51.55 -21.56
CA PHE A 9 -17.77 50.45 -22.05
C PHE A 9 -17.91 49.17 -21.22
N ALA A 10 -17.70 48.05 -21.93
CA ALA A 10 -17.62 46.69 -21.44
C ALA A 10 -16.57 46.49 -20.32
N ALA A 11 -16.87 45.58 -19.40
CA ALA A 11 -15.88 44.86 -18.62
C ALA A 11 -16.31 43.40 -18.45
N ILE A 12 -15.80 42.53 -19.34
CA ILE A 12 -15.75 41.08 -19.13
C ILE A 12 -14.55 40.85 -18.19
N ALA A 13 -14.82 40.56 -16.91
CA ALA A 13 -13.78 40.12 -15.97
C ALA A 13 -13.82 38.60 -15.84
N LEU A 14 -12.66 37.99 -16.06
CA LEU A 14 -12.42 36.57 -16.25
C LEU A 14 -12.78 35.71 -15.03
N PHE A 15 -13.25 34.50 -15.35
CA PHE A 15 -13.22 33.33 -14.48
C PHE A 15 -11.83 33.17 -13.85
N SER A 16 -11.76 33.27 -12.52
CA SER A 16 -10.74 32.58 -11.75
C SER A 16 -11.47 31.54 -10.92
N THR A 17 -11.61 30.33 -11.48
CA THR A 17 -11.89 29.14 -10.68
C THR A 17 -10.72 29.00 -9.72
N GLY A 18 -10.95 29.39 -8.47
CA GLY A 18 -10.02 29.10 -7.39
C GLY A 18 -9.82 27.60 -7.34
N LEU A 19 -8.69 27.13 -7.86
CA LEU A 19 -8.17 25.83 -7.51
C LEU A 19 -7.85 25.92 -6.03
N ALA A 20 -8.77 25.45 -5.19
CA ALA A 20 -8.44 25.13 -3.81
C ALA A 20 -7.26 24.15 -3.89
N PRO A 21 -6.07 24.48 -3.35
CA PRO A 21 -5.09 23.45 -3.12
C PRO A 21 -5.70 22.51 -2.10
N TYR A 22 -6.13 21.33 -2.54
CA TYR A 22 -6.27 20.19 -1.68
C TYR A 22 -4.86 19.93 -1.15
N ALA A 23 -4.51 20.56 -0.04
CA ALA A 23 -3.45 20.06 0.80
C ALA A 23 -3.95 18.68 1.25
N LEU A 24 -3.50 17.63 0.54
CA LEU A 24 -3.52 16.28 1.08
C LEU A 24 -2.76 16.40 2.40
N ALA A 25 -3.51 16.39 3.50
CA ALA A 25 -2.95 16.22 4.81
C ALA A 25 -2.15 14.92 4.73
N ASN A 26 -0.83 15.02 4.73
CA ASN A 26 0.03 13.93 5.18
C ASN A 26 -0.34 13.74 6.65
N THR A 27 -1.39 12.98 6.91
CA THR A 27 -1.58 12.35 8.21
C THR A 27 -0.35 11.50 8.40
N ASP A 28 0.51 11.97 9.30
CA ASP A 28 1.53 11.17 9.97
C ASP A 28 0.77 9.95 10.51
N VAL A 29 0.85 8.84 9.78
CA VAL A 29 0.32 7.56 10.23
C VAL A 29 1.25 7.16 11.37
N THR A 30 0.84 7.52 12.59
CA THR A 30 1.44 7.04 13.84
C THR A 30 1.73 5.56 13.71
N GLU A 31 2.96 5.19 14.08
CA GLU A 31 3.68 3.93 13.86
C GLU A 31 2.82 2.65 13.88
N ALA A 32 2.02 2.41 12.83
CA ALA A 32 1.04 1.33 12.84
C ALA A 32 1.68 0.02 12.41
N SER A 33 1.56 -1.01 13.27
CA SER A 33 1.93 -2.37 12.92
C SER A 33 0.86 -3.03 12.05
N ARG A 34 1.22 -4.10 11.34
CA ARG A 34 0.27 -4.91 10.58
C ARG A 34 0.65 -6.37 10.65
N ASP A 35 -0.32 -7.21 10.99
CA ASP A 35 -0.16 -8.65 10.93
C ASP A 35 -0.38 -9.16 9.51
N VAL A 36 0.50 -10.05 9.08
CA VAL A 36 0.46 -10.75 7.79
C VAL A 36 0.47 -12.24 8.08
N SER A 37 -0.57 -12.96 7.64
CA SER A 37 -0.65 -14.42 7.71
C SER A 37 -0.50 -15.00 6.31
N ILE A 38 0.29 -16.07 6.20
CA ILE A 38 0.59 -16.72 4.93
C ILE A 38 0.16 -18.19 5.00
N SER A 39 -0.41 -18.70 3.92
CA SER A 39 -0.83 -20.10 3.82
C SER A 39 -0.77 -20.58 2.38
N GLU A 40 -0.87 -21.91 2.19
CA GLU A 40 -0.86 -22.54 0.86
C GLU A 40 0.37 -22.14 0.03
N LEU A 41 1.55 -22.09 0.67
CA LEU A 41 2.82 -21.79 0.01
C LEU A 41 3.18 -22.86 -1.01
N SER A 42 3.48 -22.42 -2.22
CA SER A 42 3.95 -23.26 -3.31
C SER A 42 5.01 -22.57 -4.14
N MET A 43 5.83 -23.36 -4.82
CA MET A 43 6.69 -22.85 -5.89
C MET A 43 5.85 -22.42 -7.09
N GLN A 44 6.17 -21.28 -7.67
CA GLN A 44 5.48 -20.75 -8.85
C GLN A 44 5.70 -21.60 -10.10
N ASP A 45 6.86 -22.26 -10.20
CA ASP A 45 7.21 -23.14 -11.32
C ASP A 45 6.55 -24.53 -11.23
N GLY A 46 5.83 -24.82 -10.15
CA GLY A 46 5.15 -26.10 -9.89
C GLY A 46 6.04 -27.18 -9.26
N THR A 47 7.28 -26.86 -8.87
CA THR A 47 8.16 -27.79 -8.15
C THR A 47 7.56 -28.16 -6.79
N SER A 48 7.67 -29.44 -6.40
CA SER A 48 7.07 -29.95 -5.17
C SER A 48 7.83 -29.57 -3.90
N ASP A 49 9.13 -29.31 -4.02
CA ASP A 49 9.94 -28.82 -2.91
C ASP A 49 9.75 -27.31 -2.78
N ASN A 50 9.02 -26.88 -1.74
CA ASN A 50 8.73 -25.48 -1.43
C ASN A 50 9.50 -24.98 -0.20
N SER A 51 10.61 -25.66 0.17
CA SER A 51 11.40 -25.33 1.36
C SER A 51 11.82 -23.86 1.43
N ILE A 52 12.26 -23.28 0.31
CA ILE A 52 12.60 -21.85 0.23
C ILE A 52 11.43 -20.92 0.54
N CYS A 53 10.21 -21.27 0.12
CA CYS A 53 9.02 -20.48 0.40
C CYS A 53 8.64 -20.55 1.87
N VAL A 54 8.75 -21.75 2.47
CA VAL A 54 8.51 -21.95 3.90
C VAL A 54 9.55 -21.21 4.74
N GLU A 55 10.81 -21.21 4.33
CA GLU A 55 11.88 -20.47 4.99
C GLU A 55 11.64 -18.96 4.95
N ARG A 56 11.29 -18.41 3.78
CA ARG A 56 11.05 -16.97 3.59
C ARG A 56 9.80 -16.47 4.31
N TYR A 57 8.68 -17.17 4.20
CA TYR A 57 7.38 -16.65 4.63
C TYR A 57 6.85 -17.35 5.88
N GLY A 58 7.10 -18.66 6.00
CA GLY A 58 6.47 -19.51 7.03
C GLY A 58 4.96 -19.29 7.08
N ASP A 59 4.43 -19.17 8.30
CA ASP A 59 2.99 -18.90 8.52
C ASP A 59 2.63 -17.40 8.47
N GLY A 60 3.59 -16.52 8.13
CA GLY A 60 3.42 -15.07 8.15
C GLY A 60 4.36 -14.35 9.13
N TYR A 61 4.09 -13.07 9.39
CA TYR A 61 4.92 -12.17 10.20
C TYR A 61 4.14 -10.89 10.56
N THR A 62 4.62 -10.13 11.52
CA THR A 62 4.10 -8.79 11.85
C THR A 62 5.11 -7.75 11.40
N VAL A 63 4.67 -6.76 10.62
CA VAL A 63 5.51 -5.62 10.20
C VAL A 63 5.24 -4.38 11.03
N SER A 64 6.29 -3.61 11.34
CA SER A 64 6.20 -2.31 12.01
C SER A 64 7.09 -1.28 11.28
N PRO A 65 6.75 0.02 11.30
CA PRO A 65 7.56 1.04 10.64
C PRO A 65 8.99 1.05 11.15
N SER A 66 9.95 1.17 10.23
CA SER A 66 11.35 1.31 10.60
C SER A 66 11.61 2.69 11.20
N LYS A 67 12.36 2.73 12.31
CA LYS A 67 12.78 3.98 12.97
C LYS A 67 14.01 4.61 12.32
N GLU A 68 14.73 3.83 11.52
CA GLU A 68 16.07 4.17 11.00
C GLU A 68 16.07 4.33 9.47
N ALA A 69 15.08 3.75 8.78
CA ALA A 69 15.02 3.70 7.32
C ALA A 69 14.04 4.76 6.73
N PRO A 70 14.02 4.95 5.41
CA PRO A 70 13.13 5.88 4.74
C PRO A 70 11.66 5.66 5.07
N LYS A 71 10.84 6.70 4.88
CA LYS A 71 9.37 6.59 4.96
C LYS A 71 8.90 5.45 4.04
N ARG A 72 7.98 4.63 4.54
CA ARG A 72 7.44 3.41 3.89
C ARG A 72 8.33 2.17 3.94
N THR A 73 9.38 2.18 4.75
CA THR A 73 10.11 0.97 5.12
C THR A 73 9.61 0.43 6.45
N TYR A 74 9.42 -0.89 6.51
CA TYR A 74 8.94 -1.63 7.67
C TYR A 74 9.90 -2.77 7.98
N ILE A 75 9.98 -3.17 9.25
CA ILE A 75 10.74 -4.32 9.71
C ILE A 75 9.76 -5.34 10.25
N SER A 76 9.94 -6.61 9.90
CA SER A 76 9.15 -7.69 10.46
C SER A 76 9.73 -8.21 11.77
N ASP A 77 8.90 -8.83 12.60
CA ASP A 77 9.30 -9.60 13.78
C ASP A 77 10.25 -10.78 13.45
N LYS A 78 10.29 -11.19 12.17
CA LYS A 78 11.23 -12.17 11.62
C LYS A 78 12.53 -11.55 11.06
N GLY A 79 12.69 -10.22 11.13
CA GLY A 79 13.87 -9.53 10.62
C GLY A 79 13.86 -9.26 9.11
N HIS A 80 12.71 -9.39 8.45
CA HIS A 80 12.56 -8.99 7.05
C HIS A 80 12.58 -7.47 6.98
N THR A 81 13.22 -6.91 5.94
CA THR A 81 12.97 -5.50 5.58
C THR A 81 11.94 -5.47 4.47
N VAL A 82 10.91 -4.63 4.60
CA VAL A 82 9.84 -4.46 3.62
C VAL A 82 9.76 -3.00 3.22
N THR A 83 10.04 -2.69 1.96
CA THR A 83 9.95 -1.32 1.42
C THR A 83 8.81 -1.23 0.43
N LEU A 84 7.77 -0.47 0.78
CA LEU A 84 6.57 -0.35 -0.06
C LEU A 84 6.84 0.55 -1.27
N VAL A 85 6.94 -0.06 -2.44
CA VAL A 85 7.22 0.59 -3.73
C VAL A 85 5.98 1.26 -4.28
N ASP A 86 4.87 0.54 -4.36
CA ASP A 86 3.62 1.04 -4.91
C ASP A 86 2.42 0.47 -4.13
N ARG A 87 1.35 1.26 -4.05
CA ARG A 87 0.10 0.86 -3.41
C ARG A 87 -1.08 1.51 -4.12
N SER A 88 -2.06 0.69 -4.46
CA SER A 88 -3.37 1.11 -4.95
C SER A 88 -4.46 0.56 -4.05
N GLU A 89 -5.23 1.45 -3.42
CA GLU A 89 -6.34 1.10 -2.55
C GLU A 89 -7.66 1.55 -3.16
N ILE A 90 -8.67 0.69 -3.06
CA ILE A 90 -10.05 0.99 -3.43
C ILE A 90 -10.92 0.75 -2.21
N MET A 91 -11.64 1.79 -1.81
CA MET A 91 -12.65 1.74 -0.75
C MET A 91 -13.98 2.24 -1.30
N GLY A 92 -14.98 1.37 -1.39
CA GLY A 92 -16.29 1.75 -1.88
C GLY A 92 -17.30 0.63 -1.82
N GLN A 93 -18.59 0.99 -1.72
CA GLN A 93 -19.70 0.03 -1.67
C GLN A 93 -19.54 -1.04 -0.55
N GLY A 94 -18.88 -0.68 0.55
CA GLY A 94 -18.58 -1.60 1.66
C GLY A 94 -17.40 -2.55 1.42
N ILE A 95 -16.73 -2.44 0.27
CA ILE A 95 -15.60 -3.30 -0.13
C ILE A 95 -14.29 -2.54 0.00
N PHE A 96 -13.30 -3.22 0.57
CA PHE A 96 -11.89 -2.85 0.55
C PHE A 96 -11.15 -3.74 -0.45
N ALA A 97 -10.30 -3.15 -1.27
CA ALA A 97 -9.34 -3.86 -2.10
C ALA A 97 -8.00 -3.11 -2.11
N GLU A 98 -6.91 -3.85 -2.03
CA GLU A 98 -5.55 -3.31 -1.98
C GLU A 98 -4.68 -4.14 -2.92
N HIS A 99 -3.92 -3.43 -3.76
CA HIS A 99 -2.83 -3.98 -4.55
C HIS A 99 -1.54 -3.31 -4.11
N ASP A 100 -0.59 -4.13 -3.68
CA ASP A 100 0.68 -3.71 -3.12
C ASP A 100 1.83 -4.31 -3.91
N ARG A 101 2.86 -3.49 -4.10
CA ARG A 101 4.18 -3.92 -4.57
C ARG A 101 5.23 -3.44 -3.60
N PHE A 102 6.04 -4.35 -3.09
CA PHE A 102 7.09 -4.04 -2.12
C PHE A 102 8.38 -4.81 -2.43
N MET A 103 9.52 -4.22 -2.10
CA MET A 103 10.81 -4.92 -2.08
C MET A 103 11.01 -5.53 -0.70
N MET A 104 11.41 -6.80 -0.65
CA MET A 104 11.76 -7.50 0.57
C MET A 104 13.22 -7.93 0.56
N THR A 105 13.86 -7.86 1.72
CA THR A 105 15.07 -8.65 2.02
C THR A 105 14.77 -9.61 3.17
N PHE A 106 15.40 -10.78 3.12
CA PHE A 106 15.23 -11.82 4.12
C PHE A 106 16.52 -11.98 4.95
N PRO A 107 16.42 -12.35 6.24
CA PRO A 107 17.57 -12.60 7.08
C PRO A 107 18.53 -13.61 6.45
N GLY A 108 19.83 -13.31 6.47
CA GLY A 108 20.87 -14.15 5.88
C GLY A 108 21.02 -14.02 4.36
N ASN A 109 20.19 -13.18 3.73
CA ASN A 109 20.31 -12.83 2.31
C ASN A 109 19.94 -11.35 2.09
N GLU A 110 20.60 -10.47 2.85
CA GLU A 110 20.30 -9.04 2.86
C GLU A 110 20.71 -8.32 1.55
N ASP A 111 21.61 -8.92 0.76
CA ASP A 111 22.08 -8.38 -0.51
C ASP A 111 21.11 -8.64 -1.68
N GLU A 112 20.11 -9.50 -1.49
CA GLU A 112 19.11 -9.84 -2.50
C GLU A 112 17.77 -9.17 -2.18
N GLU A 113 17.40 -8.16 -2.98
CA GLU A 113 16.07 -7.56 -2.92
C GLU A 113 15.09 -8.31 -3.83
N ILE A 114 14.00 -8.77 -3.24
CA ILE A 114 12.97 -9.54 -3.92
C ILE A 114 11.70 -8.71 -4.03
N GLU A 115 11.21 -8.50 -5.25
CA GLU A 115 9.94 -7.83 -5.46
C GLU A 115 8.78 -8.78 -5.17
N VAL A 116 7.87 -8.34 -4.30
CA VAL A 116 6.66 -9.07 -3.95
C VAL A 116 5.44 -8.26 -4.38
N THR A 117 4.51 -8.93 -5.03
CA THR A 117 3.20 -8.39 -5.42
C THR A 117 2.10 -9.07 -4.62
N GLN A 118 1.20 -8.27 -4.07
CA GLN A 118 0.09 -8.74 -3.25
C GLN A 118 -1.23 -8.12 -3.73
N PHE A 119 -2.30 -8.94 -3.74
CA PHE A 119 -3.67 -8.48 -3.90
C PHE A 119 -4.51 -8.99 -2.74
N VAL A 120 -5.21 -8.10 -2.05
CA VAL A 120 -6.14 -8.48 -0.97
C VAL A 120 -7.48 -7.75 -1.11
N THR A 121 -8.53 -8.38 -0.60
CA THR A 121 -9.87 -7.80 -0.52
C THR A 121 -10.56 -8.19 0.78
N GLY A 122 -11.54 -7.39 1.19
CA GLY A 122 -12.43 -7.70 2.28
C GLY A 122 -13.51 -6.63 2.45
N LEU A 123 -14.17 -6.64 3.59
CA LEU A 123 -15.16 -5.62 3.94
C LEU A 123 -14.47 -4.45 4.64
N ILE A 124 -14.90 -3.23 4.34
CA ILE A 124 -14.41 -2.03 5.04
C ILE A 124 -14.66 -2.20 6.54
N GLY A 125 -13.61 -2.03 7.35
CA GLY A 125 -13.67 -2.19 8.81
C GLY A 125 -13.68 -3.65 9.28
N GLY A 126 -13.41 -4.61 8.40
CA GLY A 126 -13.19 -6.00 8.77
C GLY A 126 -11.87 -6.21 9.50
N ASP A 127 -11.80 -7.29 10.28
CA ASP A 127 -10.62 -7.64 11.08
C ASP A 127 -9.46 -8.17 10.23
N SER A 128 -9.72 -8.55 8.98
CA SER A 128 -8.70 -8.97 8.02
C SER A 128 -9.15 -8.82 6.56
N TYR A 129 -8.18 -8.69 5.67
CA TYR A 129 -8.34 -8.67 4.21
C TYR A 129 -7.54 -9.81 3.62
N SER A 130 -8.12 -10.59 2.71
CA SER A 130 -7.50 -11.81 2.21
C SER A 130 -7.34 -11.80 0.70
N GLY A 131 -6.35 -12.53 0.22
CA GLY A 131 -6.11 -12.71 -1.20
C GLY A 131 -4.86 -13.53 -1.46
N VAL A 132 -4.02 -13.08 -2.39
CA VAL A 132 -2.87 -13.84 -2.88
C VAL A 132 -1.64 -12.96 -3.03
N PHE A 133 -0.47 -13.58 -3.02
CA PHE A 133 0.79 -12.91 -3.30
C PHE A 133 1.69 -13.77 -4.18
N THR A 134 2.71 -13.12 -4.76
CA THR A 134 3.80 -13.75 -5.49
C THR A 134 5.08 -12.92 -5.37
N ASP A 135 6.23 -13.59 -5.31
CA ASP A 135 7.56 -12.97 -5.42
C ASP A 135 8.32 -13.37 -6.70
N GLY A 136 7.63 -14.01 -7.66
CA GLY A 136 8.22 -14.62 -8.85
C GLY A 136 8.77 -16.04 -8.65
N THR A 137 8.99 -16.47 -7.40
CA THR A 137 9.46 -17.81 -7.02
C THR A 137 8.42 -18.57 -6.21
N CYS A 138 7.81 -17.90 -5.25
CA CYS A 138 6.84 -18.37 -4.28
C CYS A 138 5.50 -17.72 -4.55
N THR A 139 4.44 -18.50 -4.40
CA THR A 139 3.05 -18.05 -4.42
C THR A 139 2.33 -18.58 -3.19
N GLY A 140 1.30 -17.87 -2.76
CA GLY A 140 0.43 -18.38 -1.70
C GLY A 140 -0.77 -17.49 -1.45
N LYS A 141 -1.56 -17.90 -0.47
CA LYS A 141 -2.63 -17.07 0.10
C LYS A 141 -2.06 -16.19 1.18
N VAL A 142 -2.56 -14.96 1.23
CA VAL A 142 -2.22 -13.98 2.25
C VAL A 142 -3.48 -13.44 2.90
N SER A 143 -3.41 -13.23 4.21
CA SER A 143 -4.37 -12.47 4.97
C SER A 143 -3.63 -11.37 5.72
N VAL A 144 -4.15 -10.15 5.68
CA VAL A 144 -3.53 -8.99 6.33
C VAL A 144 -4.53 -8.32 7.25
N GLY A 145 -4.07 -7.95 8.44
CA GLY A 145 -4.87 -7.16 9.37
C GLY A 145 -5.06 -5.71 8.89
N PRO A 146 -6.00 -4.96 9.50
CA PRO A 146 -6.00 -3.51 9.38
C PRO A 146 -4.72 -2.92 9.96
N TRP A 147 -4.32 -1.74 9.48
CA TRP A 147 -3.26 -0.98 10.14
C TRP A 147 -3.70 -0.62 11.56
N THR A 148 -3.05 -1.20 12.57
CA THR A 148 -3.38 -0.93 13.97
C THR A 148 -2.57 0.26 14.44
N LEU A 149 -3.26 1.34 14.85
CA LEU A 149 -2.59 2.43 15.55
C LEU A 149 -2.11 1.92 16.93
N PRO A 150 -0.89 2.25 17.37
CA PRO A 150 -0.42 1.91 18.71
C PRO A 150 -1.21 2.62 19.81
#